data_AF-A0A089LQT2-F1
#
_entry.id   AF-A0A089LQT2-F1
#
_cell.length_a   1.000
_cell.length_b   1.000
_cell.length_c   1.000
_cell.angle_alpha   90.00
_cell.angle_beta   90.00
_cell.angle_gamma   90.00
#
_symmetry.space_group_name_H-M   'P 1'
#
loop_
_entity.id
_entity.type
_entity.pdbx_description
1 polymer ?
#
loop_
_entity_poly.entity_id
_entity_poly.type
_entity_poly.pdbx_seq_one_letter_code
_entity_poly.pdbx_strand_id
1 'polypeptide(L)'
;MAGVFSITGLFFSFVFYYLALIRYDFGFMGMLLNGVIFAFCFGLVGRSFDKVRRQLRSDRAEYGQSGHREAAAAAESAPYTYPQKKRPYGFGGWLILFALGMASQFVLHILNCYDTYVTLTMADFRSLADPSNEYYSALWMPTLYFETIIEVLIIILLMVMAFMCIKRRKQFKQLAVAIIIISAVFTYIDLALVLHITGGFADEVFEGTNVYEGVLQSTIYAIVWLPYFFLSKRVKNTYTS
;
A
#
# COMPACT_ATOMS: atom_id res chain seq x y z
N MET A 1 -7.82 29.95 -2.68
CA MET A 1 -6.92 28.78 -2.61
C MET A 1 -5.60 29.20 -1.97
N ALA A 2 -5.53 29.33 -0.65
CA ALA A 2 -4.30 29.76 0.05
C ALA A 2 -4.06 29.05 1.41
N GLY A 3 -4.98 28.20 1.89
CA GLY A 3 -4.84 27.53 3.19
C GLY A 3 -4.20 26.13 3.16
N VAL A 4 -3.95 25.55 1.99
CA VAL A 4 -3.56 24.13 1.88
C VAL A 4 -2.04 23.91 1.95
N PHE A 5 -1.24 24.93 1.62
CA PHE A 5 0.23 24.82 1.63
C PHE A 5 0.84 24.84 3.05
N SER A 6 0.12 25.34 4.06
CA SER A 6 0.61 25.41 5.44
C SER A 6 0.49 24.06 6.18
N ILE A 7 -0.54 23.27 5.85
CA ILE A 7 -0.80 21.97 6.50
C ILE A 7 0.17 20.89 5.99
N THR A 8 0.59 20.96 4.73
CA THR A 8 1.57 20.02 4.15
C THR A 8 2.97 20.22 4.72
N GLY A 9 3.39 21.46 4.96
CA GLY A 9 4.65 21.77 5.64
C GLY A 9 4.64 21.33 7.10
N LEU A 10 3.52 21.56 7.81
CA LEU A 10 3.31 21.06 9.16
C LEU A 10 3.24 19.54 9.23
N PHE A 11 2.67 18.85 8.24
CA PHE A 11 2.60 17.39 8.23
C PHE A 11 3.95 16.76 7.91
N PHE A 12 4.72 17.29 6.96
CA PHE A 12 6.08 16.82 6.71
C PHE A 12 7.02 17.15 7.87
N SER A 13 6.91 18.35 8.45
CA SER A 13 7.69 18.71 9.64
C SER A 13 7.27 17.90 10.86
N PHE A 14 5.99 17.56 11.02
CA PHE A 14 5.49 16.67 12.06
C PHE A 14 5.95 15.23 11.83
N VAL A 15 5.87 14.70 10.60
CA VAL A 15 6.39 13.36 10.26
C VAL A 15 7.90 13.31 10.45
N PHE A 16 8.65 14.33 10.05
CA PHE A 16 10.10 14.40 10.24
C PHE A 16 10.48 14.57 11.72
N TYR A 17 9.72 15.35 12.49
CA TYR A 17 9.85 15.48 13.95
C TYR A 17 9.43 14.20 14.69
N TYR A 18 8.44 13.47 14.19
CA TYR A 18 7.98 12.19 14.74
C TYR A 18 8.96 11.06 14.41
N LEU A 19 9.53 11.05 13.21
CA LEU A 19 10.66 10.20 12.82
C LEU A 19 11.92 10.50 13.65
N ALA A 20 12.15 11.76 14.04
CA ALA A 20 13.20 12.11 15.00
C ALA A 20 12.88 11.65 16.44
N LEU A 21 11.60 11.50 16.79
CA LEU A 21 11.12 11.00 18.09
C LEU A 21 11.18 9.47 18.20
N ILE A 22 11.21 8.74 17.07
CA ILE A 22 11.39 7.27 16.97
C ILE A 22 12.80 6.81 17.35
N ARG A 23 13.71 7.74 17.65
CA ARG A 23 14.97 7.44 18.35
C ARG A 23 14.76 6.90 19.78
N TYR A 24 13.52 6.91 20.28
CA TYR A 24 13.12 6.26 21.53
C TYR A 24 12.43 4.91 21.24
N ASP A 25 13.21 3.84 21.40
CA ASP A 25 12.87 2.48 21.87
C ASP A 25 11.40 2.03 21.70
N PHE A 26 11.06 1.49 20.52
CA PHE A 26 9.72 0.97 20.23
C PHE A 26 9.73 -0.57 20.18
N GLY A 27 9.65 -1.19 21.35
CA GLY A 27 9.47 -2.64 21.51
C GLY A 27 8.06 -3.17 21.17
N PHE A 28 7.71 -4.34 21.75
CA PHE A 28 6.46 -5.12 21.60
C PHE A 28 5.16 -4.29 21.48
N MET A 29 5.09 -3.13 22.13
CA MET A 29 3.93 -2.25 22.10
C MET A 29 3.68 -1.58 20.74
N GLY A 30 4.73 -1.32 19.97
CA GLY A 30 4.60 -0.89 18.56
C GLY A 30 3.98 -1.97 17.69
N MET A 31 4.36 -3.23 17.92
CA MET A 31 3.84 -4.39 17.20
C MET A 31 2.34 -4.60 17.48
N LEU A 32 1.90 -4.42 18.72
CA LEU A 32 0.47 -4.49 19.09
C LEU A 32 -0.36 -3.36 18.48
N LEU A 33 0.14 -2.11 18.53
CA LEU A 33 -0.55 -0.97 17.93
C LEU A 33 -0.73 -1.16 16.42
N ASN A 34 0.32 -1.65 15.76
CA ASN A 34 0.31 -1.99 14.35
C ASN A 34 -0.66 -3.12 14.01
N GLY A 35 -0.72 -4.18 14.83
CA GLY A 35 -1.70 -5.26 14.68
C GLY A 35 -3.15 -4.78 14.77
N VAL A 36 -3.45 -3.84 15.67
CA VAL A 36 -4.78 -3.22 15.80
C VAL A 36 -5.12 -2.40 14.56
N ILE A 37 -4.17 -1.60 14.05
CA ILE A 37 -4.34 -0.84 12.80
C ILE A 37 -4.61 -1.80 11.63
N PHE A 38 -3.93 -2.94 11.57
CA PHE A 38 -4.11 -3.94 10.53
C PHE A 38 -5.49 -4.60 10.58
N ALA A 39 -5.94 -5.04 11.76
CA ALA A 39 -7.27 -5.61 11.97
C ALA A 39 -8.38 -4.62 11.61
N PHE A 40 -8.19 -3.34 11.94
CA PHE A 40 -9.10 -2.28 11.57
C PHE A 40 -9.14 -2.06 10.05
N CYS A 41 -7.97 -1.98 9.40
CA CYS A 41 -7.86 -1.86 7.94
C CYS A 41 -8.51 -3.06 7.20
N PHE A 42 -8.29 -4.29 7.67
CA PHE A 42 -8.92 -5.50 7.11
C PHE A 42 -10.45 -5.48 7.30
N GLY A 43 -10.93 -5.04 8.46
CA GLY A 43 -12.36 -4.85 8.71
C GLY A 43 -12.99 -3.79 7.79
N LEU A 44 -12.27 -2.71 7.49
CA LEU A 44 -12.69 -1.69 6.53
C LEU A 44 -12.70 -2.21 5.09
N VAL A 45 -11.75 -3.06 4.70
CA VAL A 45 -11.71 -3.75 3.39
C VAL A 45 -12.94 -4.63 3.23
N GLY A 46 -13.24 -5.48 4.23
CA GLY A 46 -14.42 -6.34 4.23
C GLY A 46 -15.74 -5.57 4.12
N ARG A 47 -15.91 -4.53 4.95
CA ARG A 47 -17.10 -3.66 4.89
C ARG A 47 -17.23 -2.90 3.58
N SER A 48 -16.11 -2.52 2.97
CA SER A 48 -16.10 -1.82 1.67
C SER A 48 -16.52 -2.74 0.53
N PHE A 49 -16.08 -4.01 0.54
CA PHE A 49 -16.55 -5.04 -0.40
C PHE A 49 -18.05 -5.26 -0.26
N ASP A 50 -18.53 -5.34 0.97
CA ASP A 50 -19.95 -5.52 1.28
C ASP A 50 -20.81 -4.32 0.82
N LYS A 51 -20.31 -3.09 1.01
CA LYS A 51 -20.98 -1.87 0.55
C LYS A 51 -21.00 -1.76 -0.97
N VAL A 52 -19.92 -2.12 -1.65
CA VAL A 52 -19.86 -2.17 -3.13
C VAL A 52 -20.82 -3.24 -3.67
N ARG A 53 -20.89 -4.41 -3.03
CA ARG A 53 -21.85 -5.47 -3.40
C ARG A 53 -23.30 -4.99 -3.25
N ARG A 54 -23.61 -4.25 -2.19
CA ARG A 54 -24.93 -3.65 -1.98
C ARG A 54 -25.24 -2.54 -3.00
N GLN A 55 -24.28 -1.67 -3.31
CA GLN A 55 -24.47 -0.63 -4.32
C GLN A 55 -24.69 -1.21 -5.71
N LEU A 56 -23.94 -2.23 -6.12
CA LEU A 56 -24.17 -2.89 -7.41
C LEU A 56 -25.57 -3.54 -7.48
N ARG A 57 -26.11 -3.95 -6.33
CA ARG A 57 -27.47 -4.50 -6.23
C ARG A 57 -28.53 -3.40 -6.29
N SER A 58 -28.31 -2.26 -5.63
CA SER A 58 -29.22 -1.11 -5.69
C SER A 58 -29.21 -0.48 -7.07
N ASP A 59 -28.05 -0.25 -7.67
CA ASP A 59 -27.92 0.37 -8.98
C ASP A 59 -28.57 -0.49 -10.06
N ARG A 60 -28.48 -1.83 -9.96
CA ARG A 60 -29.19 -2.75 -10.86
C ARG A 60 -30.70 -2.69 -10.69
N ALA A 61 -31.20 -2.56 -9.46
CA ALA A 61 -32.63 -2.44 -9.19
C ALA A 61 -33.20 -1.07 -9.62
N GLU A 62 -32.42 -0.01 -9.39
CA GLU A 62 -32.78 1.37 -9.70
C GLU A 62 -32.73 1.62 -11.22
N TYR A 63 -31.75 1.07 -11.94
CA TYR A 63 -31.70 1.12 -13.40
C TYR A 63 -32.85 0.35 -14.06
N GLY A 64 -33.26 -0.77 -13.47
CA GLY A 64 -34.45 -1.50 -13.90
C GLY A 64 -35.73 -0.66 -13.75
N GLN A 65 -35.89 0.04 -12.63
CA GLN A 65 -37.05 0.92 -12.39
C GLN A 65 -36.99 2.23 -13.18
N SER A 66 -35.80 2.82 -13.35
CA SER A 66 -35.63 4.06 -14.11
C SER A 66 -35.87 3.84 -15.59
N GLY A 67 -35.40 2.73 -16.17
CA GLY A 67 -35.68 2.40 -17.57
C GLY A 67 -37.18 2.25 -17.86
N HIS A 68 -37.96 1.67 -16.93
CA HIS A 68 -39.42 1.59 -17.05
C HIS A 68 -40.12 2.95 -16.87
N ARG A 69 -39.59 3.83 -16.01
CA ARG A 69 -40.13 5.18 -15.75
C ARG A 69 -39.74 6.20 -16.81
N GLU A 70 -38.52 6.14 -17.32
CA GLU A 70 -38.03 6.98 -18.42
C GLU A 70 -38.70 6.61 -19.74
N ALA A 71 -38.95 5.31 -20.00
CA ALA A 71 -39.77 4.90 -21.15
C ALA A 71 -41.21 5.44 -21.05
N ALA A 72 -41.76 5.57 -19.84
CA ALA A 72 -43.08 6.14 -19.60
C ALA A 72 -43.09 7.69 -19.64
N ALA A 73 -42.06 8.36 -19.10
CA ALA A 73 -41.98 9.81 -19.01
C ALA A 73 -41.41 10.49 -20.27
N ALA A 74 -40.53 9.81 -21.02
CA ALA A 74 -40.06 10.27 -22.34
C ALA A 74 -41.15 10.21 -23.40
N ALA A 75 -42.20 9.41 -23.19
CA ALA A 75 -43.42 9.47 -23.97
C ALA A 75 -44.24 10.76 -23.68
N GLU A 76 -43.95 11.49 -22.59
CA GLU A 76 -44.83 12.55 -22.08
C GLU A 76 -44.18 13.95 -22.03
N SER A 77 -42.85 14.13 -22.00
CA SER A 77 -42.28 15.49 -21.88
C SER A 77 -40.89 15.69 -22.52
N ALA A 78 -40.82 16.62 -23.48
CA ALA A 78 -39.59 17.16 -24.05
C ALA A 78 -38.85 18.10 -23.05
N PRO A 79 -37.54 18.35 -23.21
CA PRO A 79 -36.59 18.25 -22.09
C PRO A 79 -36.18 19.59 -21.43
N TYR A 80 -36.14 19.61 -20.09
CA TYR A 80 -35.38 20.59 -19.30
C TYR A 80 -34.01 19.99 -18.89
N THR A 81 -32.92 20.54 -19.41
CA THR A 81 -31.56 20.09 -19.08
C THR A 81 -31.05 20.83 -17.85
N TYR A 82 -31.03 20.16 -16.69
CA TYR A 82 -30.34 20.67 -15.50
C TYR A 82 -28.81 20.66 -15.71
N PRO A 83 -28.06 21.69 -15.26
CA PRO A 83 -26.61 21.72 -15.37
C PRO A 83 -26.00 20.68 -14.42
N GLN A 84 -25.54 19.56 -14.99
CA GLN A 84 -24.85 18.50 -14.27
C GLN A 84 -23.56 19.06 -13.64
N LYS A 85 -23.49 19.08 -12.30
CA LYS A 85 -22.29 19.47 -11.54
C LYS A 85 -21.15 18.51 -11.95
N LYS A 86 -20.19 18.98 -12.76
CA LYS A 86 -19.07 18.17 -13.28
C LYS A 86 -18.37 17.45 -12.13
N ARG A 87 -18.60 16.15 -12.00
CA ARG A 87 -17.92 15.32 -10.99
C ARG A 87 -16.43 15.28 -11.33
N PRO A 88 -15.52 15.36 -10.35
CA PRO A 88 -14.09 15.26 -10.62
C PRO A 88 -13.78 13.91 -11.27
N TYR A 89 -13.29 13.95 -12.51
CA TYR A 89 -13.02 12.81 -13.39
C TYR A 89 -11.60 12.92 -13.96
N GLY A 90 -11.04 11.78 -14.39
CA GLY A 90 -9.75 11.71 -15.06
C GLY A 90 -8.54 11.59 -14.13
N PHE A 91 -7.38 11.39 -14.75
CA PHE A 91 -6.09 11.23 -14.07
C PHE A 91 -5.60 12.60 -13.59
N GLY A 92 -5.50 12.81 -12.27
CA GLY A 92 -5.13 14.12 -11.72
C GLY A 92 -5.23 14.21 -10.19
N GLY A 93 -4.76 15.34 -9.65
CA GLY A 93 -4.75 15.60 -8.21
C GLY A 93 -3.89 14.59 -7.43
N TRP A 94 -4.39 14.12 -6.29
CA TRP A 94 -3.73 13.13 -5.42
C TRP A 94 -3.36 11.80 -6.09
N LEU A 95 -3.98 11.48 -7.23
CA LEU A 95 -3.65 10.27 -7.99
C LEU A 95 -2.28 10.37 -8.68
N ILE A 96 -1.81 11.58 -9.00
CA ILE A 96 -0.47 11.81 -9.57
C ILE A 96 0.60 11.49 -8.54
N LEU A 97 0.40 11.92 -7.28
CA LEU A 97 1.31 11.61 -6.19
C LEU A 97 1.41 10.10 -5.95
N PHE A 98 0.29 9.38 -6.02
CA PHE A 98 0.31 7.92 -5.94
C PHE A 98 1.11 7.30 -7.08
N ALA A 99 0.91 7.76 -8.32
CA ALA A 99 1.61 7.24 -9.48
C ALA A 99 3.13 7.51 -9.41
N LEU A 100 3.55 8.67 -8.89
CA LEU A 100 4.95 8.97 -8.62
C LEU A 100 5.52 8.08 -7.50
N GLY A 101 4.75 7.86 -6.43
CA GLY A 101 5.11 6.92 -5.36
C GLY A 101 5.29 5.50 -5.88
N MET A 102 4.38 5.02 -6.73
CA MET A 102 4.48 3.73 -7.40
C MET A 102 5.73 3.63 -8.28
N ALA A 103 6.07 4.67 -9.05
CA ALA A 103 7.28 4.69 -9.86
C ALA A 103 8.55 4.67 -8.99
N SER A 104 8.53 5.38 -7.87
CA SER A 104 9.63 5.39 -6.89
C SER A 104 9.79 4.01 -6.25
N GLN A 105 8.68 3.37 -5.84
CA GLN A 105 8.68 2.01 -5.30
C GLN A 105 9.26 1.01 -6.30
N PHE A 106 8.90 1.11 -7.58
CA PHE A 106 9.46 0.24 -8.61
C PHE A 106 10.99 0.33 -8.68
N VAL A 107 11.55 1.53 -8.60
CA VAL A 107 13.01 1.73 -8.57
C VAL A 107 13.61 1.17 -7.28
N LEU A 108 12.99 1.44 -6.12
CA LEU A 108 13.48 0.95 -4.83
C LEU A 108 13.52 -0.58 -4.77
N HIS A 109 12.49 -1.28 -5.25
CA HIS A 109 12.49 -2.75 -5.28
C HIS A 109 13.58 -3.33 -6.22
N ILE A 110 13.92 -2.62 -7.30
CA ILE A 110 15.07 -3.00 -8.15
C ILE A 110 16.39 -2.83 -7.40
N LEU A 111 16.54 -1.74 -6.64
CA LEU A 111 17.73 -1.51 -5.82
C LEU A 111 17.82 -2.55 -4.70
N ASN A 112 16.72 -2.87 -4.02
CA ASN A 112 16.68 -3.94 -3.02
C ASN A 112 17.13 -5.28 -3.62
N CYS A 113 16.61 -5.67 -4.80
CA CYS A 113 17.08 -6.88 -5.49
C CYS A 113 18.59 -6.88 -5.74
N TYR A 114 19.15 -5.72 -6.10
CA TYR A 114 20.59 -5.57 -6.32
C TYR A 114 21.37 -5.68 -5.00
N ASP A 115 20.90 -5.04 -3.94
CA ASP A 115 21.53 -5.07 -2.62
C ASP A 115 21.50 -6.49 -2.03
N THR A 116 20.38 -7.21 -2.17
CA THR A 116 20.28 -8.63 -1.79
C THR A 116 21.24 -9.49 -2.60
N TYR A 117 21.37 -9.25 -3.91
CA TYR A 117 22.33 -9.95 -4.77
C TYR A 117 23.78 -9.71 -4.32
N VAL A 118 24.15 -8.45 -4.04
CA VAL A 118 25.49 -8.11 -3.53
C VAL A 118 25.74 -8.81 -2.20
N THR A 119 24.77 -8.79 -1.29
CA THR A 119 24.83 -9.45 0.02
C THR A 119 25.08 -10.96 -0.12
N LEU A 120 24.40 -11.64 -1.04
CA LEU A 120 24.63 -13.07 -1.33
C LEU A 120 26.04 -13.38 -1.85
N THR A 121 26.70 -12.41 -2.48
CA THR A 121 28.06 -12.57 -3.01
C THR A 121 29.16 -12.21 -2.02
N MET A 122 28.82 -11.50 -0.94
CA MET A 122 29.77 -11.10 0.10
C MET A 122 30.25 -12.29 0.93
N ALA A 123 31.56 -12.33 1.22
CA ALA A 123 32.17 -13.40 2.01
C ALA A 123 31.65 -13.40 3.46
N ASP A 124 31.41 -12.21 4.03
CA ASP A 124 30.93 -12.05 5.40
C ASP A 124 29.55 -12.65 5.60
N PHE A 125 28.65 -12.52 4.62
CA PHE A 125 27.33 -13.14 4.70
C PHE A 125 27.40 -14.66 4.61
N ARG A 126 28.31 -15.21 3.79
CA ARG A 126 28.54 -16.66 3.74
C ARG A 126 29.05 -17.20 5.07
N SER A 127 29.74 -16.38 5.86
CA SER A 127 30.16 -16.77 7.21
C SER A 127 29.00 -16.88 8.19
N LEU A 128 27.88 -16.15 8.00
CA LEU A 128 26.66 -16.30 8.83
C LEU A 128 25.92 -17.61 8.52
N ALA A 129 26.20 -18.22 7.36
CA ALA A 129 25.73 -19.55 6.99
C ALA A 129 26.73 -20.67 7.35
N ASP A 130 27.86 -20.33 7.98
CA ASP A 130 28.84 -21.30 8.48
C ASP A 130 28.48 -21.74 9.92
N PRO A 131 28.33 -23.04 10.19
CA PRO A 131 28.04 -23.55 11.54
C PRO A 131 29.07 -23.17 12.62
N SER A 132 30.25 -22.69 12.24
CA SER A 132 31.29 -22.22 13.16
C SER A 132 31.10 -20.78 13.65
N ASN A 133 30.15 -20.03 13.08
CA ASN A 133 29.85 -18.65 13.47
C ASN A 133 28.87 -18.61 14.66
N GLU A 134 29.10 -17.68 15.60
CA GLU A 134 28.25 -17.46 16.76
C GLU A 134 26.82 -17.04 16.39
N TYR A 135 26.66 -16.35 15.25
CA TYR A 135 25.36 -15.91 14.71
C TYR A 135 24.79 -16.84 13.64
N TYR A 136 25.27 -18.10 13.61
CA TYR A 136 24.82 -19.09 12.64
C TYR A 136 23.32 -19.36 12.77
N SER A 137 22.63 -19.33 11.63
CA SER A 137 21.28 -19.86 11.50
C SER A 137 21.09 -20.50 10.13
N ALA A 138 20.52 -21.71 10.13
CA ALA A 138 20.15 -22.41 8.91
C ALA A 138 19.09 -21.66 8.07
N LEU A 139 18.43 -20.64 8.64
CA LEU A 139 17.39 -19.85 8.00
C LEU A 139 17.91 -18.63 7.23
N TRP A 140 19.19 -18.24 7.36
CA TRP A 140 19.73 -17.07 6.65
C TRP A 140 19.57 -17.16 5.13
N MET A 141 20.04 -18.26 4.54
CA MET A 141 19.97 -18.47 3.10
C MET A 141 18.52 -18.60 2.60
N PRO A 142 17.65 -19.44 3.20
CA PRO A 142 16.23 -19.50 2.84
C PRO A 142 15.51 -18.14 2.92
N THR A 143 15.83 -17.31 3.92
CA THR A 143 15.20 -16.00 4.11
C THR A 143 15.56 -15.04 2.99
N LEU A 144 16.84 -14.95 2.61
CA LEU A 144 17.24 -14.10 1.47
C LEU A 144 16.65 -14.55 0.14
N TYR A 145 16.55 -15.86 -0.11
CA TYR A 145 15.87 -16.36 -1.31
C TYR A 145 14.38 -16.00 -1.30
N PHE A 146 13.73 -16.12 -0.14
CA PHE A 146 12.34 -15.71 0.02
C PHE A 146 12.16 -14.21 -0.25
N GLU A 147 13.00 -13.37 0.35
CA GLU A 147 12.99 -11.92 0.14
C GLU A 147 13.15 -11.57 -1.35
N THR A 148 14.14 -12.16 -2.02
CA THR A 148 14.39 -11.96 -3.46
C THR A 148 13.18 -12.34 -4.31
N ILE A 149 12.53 -13.47 -4.01
CA ILE A 149 11.35 -13.94 -4.75
C ILE A 149 10.18 -12.96 -4.57
N ILE A 150 9.96 -12.48 -3.34
CA ILE A 150 8.89 -11.52 -3.03
C ILE A 150 9.16 -10.18 -3.70
N GLU A 151 10.38 -9.68 -3.66
CA GLU A 151 10.81 -8.46 -4.32
C GLU A 151 10.54 -8.51 -5.84
N VAL A 152 10.96 -9.59 -6.50
CA VAL A 152 10.68 -9.82 -7.93
C VAL A 152 9.19 -9.89 -8.21
N LEU A 153 8.40 -10.57 -7.36
CA LEU A 153 6.96 -10.64 -7.51
C LEU A 153 6.29 -9.27 -7.37
N ILE A 154 6.75 -8.44 -6.43
CA ILE A 154 6.25 -7.07 -6.23
C ILE A 154 6.58 -6.21 -7.46
N ILE A 155 7.80 -6.30 -8.01
CA ILE A 155 8.19 -5.59 -9.25
C ILE A 155 7.22 -5.94 -10.39
N ILE A 156 6.90 -7.22 -10.58
CA ILE A 156 5.95 -7.68 -11.60
C ILE A 156 4.55 -7.08 -11.35
N LEU A 157 4.07 -7.12 -10.11
CA LEU A 157 2.78 -6.56 -9.73
C LEU A 157 2.72 -5.04 -9.95
N LEU A 158 3.80 -4.32 -9.68
CA LEU A 158 3.90 -2.88 -9.94
C LEU A 158 3.86 -2.57 -11.44
N MET A 159 4.49 -3.38 -12.30
CA MET A 159 4.38 -3.24 -13.76
C MET A 159 2.94 -3.45 -14.24
N VAL A 160 2.27 -4.50 -13.75
CA VAL A 160 0.85 -4.75 -14.07
C VAL A 160 -0.03 -3.60 -13.60
N MET A 161 0.23 -3.08 -12.40
CA MET A 161 -0.49 -1.94 -11.85
C MET A 161 -0.27 -0.67 -12.67
N ALA A 162 0.96 -0.39 -13.11
CA ALA A 162 1.26 0.74 -14.00
C ALA A 162 0.53 0.62 -15.33
N PHE A 163 0.51 -0.57 -15.95
CA PHE A 163 -0.25 -0.83 -17.17
C PHE A 163 -1.76 -0.60 -16.97
N MET A 164 -2.33 -1.12 -15.88
CA MET A 164 -3.74 -0.90 -15.53
C MET A 164 -4.06 0.56 -15.25
N CYS A 165 -3.12 1.29 -14.65
CA CYS A 165 -3.24 2.72 -14.38
C CYS A 165 -3.41 3.51 -15.68
N ILE A 166 -2.53 3.25 -16.66
CA ILE A 166 -2.56 3.90 -17.98
C ILE A 166 -3.84 3.52 -18.75
N LYS A 167 -4.24 2.25 -18.70
CA LYS A 167 -5.46 1.76 -19.35
C LYS A 167 -6.76 2.12 -18.61
N ARG A 168 -6.67 2.81 -17.47
CA ARG A 168 -7.82 3.25 -16.65
C ARG A 168 -8.81 2.13 -16.32
N ARG A 169 -8.32 0.91 -16.10
CA ARG A 169 -9.15 -0.26 -15.79
C ARG A 169 -9.73 -0.18 -14.38
N LYS A 170 -11.00 -0.56 -14.19
CA LYS A 170 -11.64 -0.67 -12.85
C LYS A 170 -10.87 -1.53 -11.85
N GLN A 171 -10.15 -2.54 -12.34
CA GLN A 171 -9.32 -3.45 -11.54
C GLN A 171 -8.11 -2.75 -10.90
N PHE A 172 -7.66 -1.60 -11.42
CA PHE A 172 -6.53 -0.85 -10.85
C PHE A 172 -6.71 -0.57 -9.36
N LYS A 173 -7.91 -0.14 -8.95
CA LYS A 173 -8.20 0.16 -7.54
C LYS A 173 -8.05 -1.07 -6.65
N GLN A 174 -8.53 -2.23 -7.12
CA GLN A 174 -8.45 -3.48 -6.36
C GLN A 174 -7.00 -3.94 -6.25
N LEU A 175 -6.25 -3.85 -7.35
CA LEU A 175 -4.84 -4.23 -7.40
C LEU A 175 -3.98 -3.30 -6.53
N ALA A 176 -4.19 -1.99 -6.56
CA ALA A 176 -3.45 -1.04 -5.72
C ALA A 176 -3.66 -1.30 -4.23
N VAL A 177 -4.90 -1.54 -3.80
CA VAL A 177 -5.21 -1.91 -2.41
C VAL A 177 -4.58 -3.25 -2.06
N ALA A 178 -4.67 -4.25 -2.94
CA ALA A 178 -4.07 -5.56 -2.70
C ALA A 178 -2.55 -5.47 -2.54
N ILE A 179 -1.86 -4.74 -3.42
CA ILE A 179 -0.41 -4.53 -3.34
C ILE A 179 -0.03 -3.84 -2.03
N ILE A 180 -0.71 -2.74 -1.65
CA ILE A 180 -0.43 -2.06 -0.37
C ILE A 180 -0.52 -3.03 0.82
N ILE A 181 -1.57 -3.85 0.87
CA ILE A 181 -1.77 -4.81 1.96
C ILE A 181 -0.72 -5.92 1.91
N ILE A 182 -0.49 -6.52 0.74
CA ILE A 182 0.46 -7.62 0.55
C ILE A 182 1.88 -7.17 0.89
N SER A 183 2.31 -6.00 0.38
CA SER A 183 3.62 -5.43 0.70
C SER A 183 3.77 -5.20 2.20
N ALA A 184 2.75 -4.63 2.86
CA ALA A 184 2.80 -4.46 4.32
C ALA A 184 2.94 -5.81 5.02
N VAL A 185 2.09 -6.81 4.72
CA VAL A 185 2.17 -8.16 5.31
C VAL A 185 3.57 -8.74 5.14
N PHE A 186 4.17 -8.67 3.95
CA PHE A 186 5.51 -9.19 3.73
C PHE A 186 6.57 -8.48 4.55
N THR A 187 6.51 -7.15 4.69
CA THR A 187 7.43 -6.41 5.55
C THR A 187 7.33 -6.84 7.03
N TYR A 188 6.13 -7.19 7.52
CA TYR A 188 5.99 -7.75 8.88
C TYR A 188 6.54 -9.17 9.00
N ILE A 189 6.32 -10.01 7.99
CA ILE A 189 6.86 -11.38 7.96
C ILE A 189 8.38 -11.33 7.98
N ASP A 190 8.97 -10.44 7.17
CA ASP A 190 10.41 -10.25 7.08
C ASP A 190 11.01 -9.82 8.43
N LEU A 191 10.44 -8.79 9.07
CA LEU A 191 10.83 -8.40 10.43
C LEU A 191 10.72 -9.57 11.42
N ALA A 192 9.63 -10.34 11.36
CA ALA A 192 9.43 -11.47 12.27
C ALA A 192 10.48 -12.57 12.04
N LEU A 193 10.89 -12.82 10.80
CA LEU A 193 11.96 -13.77 10.47
C LEU A 193 13.31 -13.27 10.99
N VAL A 194 13.64 -11.99 10.76
CA VAL A 194 14.89 -11.38 11.24
C VAL A 194 14.97 -11.46 12.77
N LEU A 195 13.90 -11.07 13.48
CA LEU A 195 13.85 -11.16 14.94
C LEU A 195 13.94 -12.61 15.45
N HIS A 196 13.35 -13.56 14.72
CA HIS A 196 13.44 -14.97 15.08
C HIS A 196 14.86 -15.52 14.91
N ILE A 197 15.54 -15.17 13.81
CA ILE A 197 16.90 -15.61 13.49
C ILE A 197 17.90 -15.02 14.49
N THR A 198 17.75 -13.76 14.86
CA THR A 198 18.64 -13.03 15.78
C THR A 198 18.30 -13.22 17.26
N GLY A 199 17.30 -14.05 17.58
CA GLY A 199 16.87 -14.29 18.96
C GLY A 199 16.31 -13.05 19.66
N GLY A 200 15.88 -12.05 18.90
CA GLY A 200 15.37 -10.77 19.41
C GLY A 200 16.44 -9.68 19.62
N PHE A 201 17.72 -9.99 19.41
CA PHE A 201 18.84 -9.03 19.53
C PHE A 201 19.27 -8.47 18.17
N ALA A 202 18.29 -8.19 17.30
CA ALA A 202 18.58 -7.73 15.94
C ALA A 202 19.37 -6.41 15.91
N ASP A 203 19.16 -5.52 16.88
CA ASP A 203 19.87 -4.24 16.98
C ASP A 203 21.36 -4.41 17.34
N GLU A 204 21.73 -5.53 17.99
CA GLU A 204 23.12 -5.91 18.29
C GLU A 204 23.79 -6.56 17.07
N VAL A 205 23.04 -7.38 16.32
CA VAL A 205 23.53 -8.04 15.10
C VAL A 205 23.70 -7.04 13.95
N PHE A 206 22.82 -6.05 13.87
CA PHE A 206 22.79 -5.04 12.81
C PHE A 206 23.06 -3.65 13.38
N GLU A 207 24.25 -3.45 13.96
CA GLU A 207 24.66 -2.18 14.55
C GLU A 207 24.37 -0.98 13.60
N GLY A 208 23.59 -0.01 14.09
CA GLY A 208 23.25 1.20 13.34
C GLY A 208 22.10 1.07 12.34
N THR A 209 21.49 -0.11 12.20
CA THR A 209 20.33 -0.35 11.32
C THR A 209 19.06 -0.47 12.15
N ASN A 210 18.04 0.35 11.87
CA ASN A 210 16.75 0.23 12.52
C ASN A 210 15.89 -0.81 11.80
N VAL A 211 15.85 -2.04 12.32
CA VAL A 211 15.08 -3.15 11.73
C VAL A 211 13.57 -2.89 11.67
N TYR A 212 13.05 -1.97 12.49
CA TYR A 212 11.63 -1.62 12.52
C TYR A 212 11.23 -0.56 11.48
N GLU A 213 12.20 0.07 10.83
CA GLU A 213 11.95 1.20 9.92
C GLU A 213 11.02 0.81 8.76
N GLY A 214 11.26 -0.34 8.12
CA GLY A 214 10.42 -0.80 7.01
C GLY A 214 8.96 -1.02 7.41
N VAL A 215 8.72 -1.59 8.59
CA VAL A 215 7.37 -1.80 9.13
C VAL A 215 6.66 -0.48 9.41
N LEU A 216 7.39 0.51 9.96
CA LEU A 216 6.84 1.84 10.19
C LEU A 216 6.47 2.52 8.87
N GLN A 217 7.39 2.54 7.90
CA GLN A 217 7.19 3.18 6.60
C GLN A 217 6.00 2.54 5.85
N SER A 218 5.93 1.21 5.80
CA SER A 218 4.82 0.48 5.16
C SER A 218 3.47 0.77 5.83
N THR A 219 3.46 0.90 7.15
CA THR A 219 2.25 1.22 7.91
C THR A 219 1.75 2.64 7.63
N ILE A 220 2.65 3.63 7.65
CA ILE A 220 2.31 5.02 7.30
C ILE A 220 1.78 5.08 5.87
N TYR A 221 2.44 4.38 4.94
CA TYR A 221 2.01 4.29 3.55
C TYR A 221 0.58 3.73 3.43
N ALA A 222 0.28 2.64 4.14
CA ALA A 222 -1.05 2.04 4.14
C ALA A 222 -2.12 2.97 4.74
N ILE A 223 -1.83 3.64 5.85
CA ILE A 223 -2.74 4.58 6.51
C ILE A 223 -3.08 5.77 5.60
N VAL A 224 -2.12 6.25 4.82
CA VAL A 224 -2.36 7.37 3.89
C VAL A 224 -3.18 6.92 2.68
N TRP A 225 -2.78 5.81 2.04
CA TRP A 225 -3.31 5.45 0.74
C TRP A 225 -4.59 4.62 0.80
N LEU A 226 -4.76 3.71 1.76
CA LEU A 226 -5.97 2.89 1.84
C LEU A 226 -7.24 3.75 1.96
N PRO A 227 -7.35 4.70 2.90
CA PRO A 227 -8.54 5.55 3.00
C PRO A 227 -8.77 6.36 1.72
N TYR A 228 -7.70 6.82 1.07
CA TYR A 228 -7.80 7.55 -0.20
C TYR A 228 -8.45 6.69 -1.29
N PHE A 229 -8.02 5.44 -1.48
CA PHE A 229 -8.62 4.54 -2.49
C PHE A 229 -10.08 4.16 -2.19
N PHE A 230 -10.47 4.10 -0.91
CA PHE A 230 -11.84 3.77 -0.52
C PHE A 230 -12.80 4.97 -0.55
N LEU A 231 -12.33 6.16 -0.17
CA LEU A 231 -13.17 7.34 0.04
C LEU A 231 -13.17 8.29 -1.17
N SER A 232 -12.10 8.32 -1.97
CA SER A 232 -11.95 9.30 -3.05
C SER A 232 -13.01 9.15 -4.14
N LYS A 233 -13.82 10.20 -4.31
CA LYS A 233 -14.78 10.33 -5.42
C LYS A 233 -14.08 10.33 -6.78
N ARG A 234 -12.86 10.89 -6.86
CA ARG A 234 -12.08 10.95 -8.11
C ARG A 234 -11.63 9.56 -8.55
N VAL A 235 -11.07 8.74 -7.65
CA VAL A 235 -10.66 7.36 -7.96
C VAL A 235 -11.85 6.55 -8.45
N LYS A 236 -13.00 6.67 -7.77
CA LYS A 236 -14.23 5.98 -8.17
C LYS A 236 -14.72 6.41 -9.55
N ASN A 237 -14.59 7.69 -9.90
CA ASN A 237 -15.03 8.21 -11.20
C ASN A 237 -14.04 7.90 -12.33
N THR A 238 -12.73 7.85 -12.06
CA THR A 238 -11.69 7.63 -13.09
C THR A 238 -11.60 6.16 -13.51
N TYR A 239 -11.84 5.23 -12.58
CA TYR A 239 -11.72 3.78 -12.81
C TYR A 239 -13.10 3.10 -12.74
N THR A 240 -14.06 3.56 -13.55
CA THR A 240 -15.42 3.01 -13.65
C THR A 240 -15.57 1.90 -14.69
N SER A 241 -14.71 1.90 -15.71
CA SER A 241 -14.79 1.09 -16.93
C SER A 241 -14.12 -0.28 -16.84
#